data_AF-A0A7Y5EBJ7-F1
#
_entry.id   AF-A0A7Y5EBJ7-F1
#
_cell.length_a   1.000
_cell.length_b   1.000
_cell.length_c   1.000
_cell.angle_alpha   90.00
_cell.angle_beta   90.00
_cell.angle_gamma   90.00
#
_symmetry.space_group_name_H-M   'P 1'
#
loop_
_entity.id
_entity.type
_entity.pdbx_description
1 polymer ?
#
loop_
_entity_poly.entity_id
_entity_poly.type
_entity_poly.pdbx_seq_one_letter_code
_entity_poly.pdbx_strand_id
1 'polypeptide(L)' 'AGNISFVWQTPLAVSATQIRQLLASGKSVRFLVPDAVLAYIEAHELYRAPN' A
#
# COMPACT_ATOMS: atom_id res chain seq x y z
N ALA A 1 -13.40 14.13 30.25
CA ALA A 1 -14.14 12.99 29.67
C ALA A 1 -13.81 12.93 28.17
N GLY A 2 -13.53 11.74 27.62
CA GLY A 2 -13.30 11.54 26.18
C GLY A 2 -14.55 11.03 25.48
N ASN A 3 -14.77 11.41 24.22
CA ASN A 3 -15.88 10.93 23.39
C ASN A 3 -15.35 10.15 22.20
N ILE A 4 -16.08 9.10 21.80
CA ILE A 4 -15.83 8.33 20.58
C ILE A 4 -16.75 8.86 19.49
N SER A 5 -16.23 9.09 18.29
CA SER A 5 -17.01 9.53 17.13
C SER A 5 -16.70 8.66 15.92
N PHE A 6 -17.74 8.26 15.20
CA PHE A 6 -17.63 7.48 13.97
C PHE A 6 -17.73 8.41 12.77
N VAL A 7 -16.82 8.25 11.80
CA VAL A 7 -16.84 9.00 10.55
C VAL A 7 -16.95 8.00 9.42
N TRP A 8 -17.93 8.21 8.55
CA TRP A 8 -18.15 7.39 7.36
C TRP A 8 -17.35 7.96 6.19
N GLN A 9 -16.59 7.09 5.51
CA GLN A 9 -15.85 7.41 4.30
C GLN A 9 -16.08 6.29 3.28
N THR A 10 -16.15 6.62 2.00
CA THR A 10 -16.12 5.61 0.94
C THR A 10 -14.72 5.00 0.91
N PRO A 11 -14.54 3.72 1.27
CA PRO A 11 -13.22 3.12 1.26
C PRO A 11 -12.79 2.93 -0.19
N LEU A 12 -11.62 3.47 -0.54
CA LEU A 12 -10.92 3.02 -1.73
C LEU A 12 -10.55 1.55 -1.49
N ALA A 13 -10.89 0.66 -2.42
CA ALA A 13 -10.64 -0.78 -2.30
C ALA A 13 -9.15 -1.12 -2.48
N VAL A 14 -8.30 -0.54 -1.63
CA VAL A 14 -6.85 -0.70 -1.61
C VAL A 14 -6.45 -1.18 -0.22
N SER A 15 -5.78 -2.33 -0.16
CA SER A 15 -5.27 -2.92 1.08
C SER A 15 -3.75 -2.98 1.06
N ALA A 16 -3.12 -2.54 2.16
CA ALA A 16 -1.67 -2.61 2.32
C ALA A 16 -1.15 -4.06 2.25
N THR A 17 -1.93 -5.04 2.71
CA THR A 17 -1.58 -6.46 2.59
C THR A 17 -1.53 -6.91 1.14
N GLN A 18 -2.54 -6.51 0.34
CA GLN A 18 -2.59 -6.84 -1.08
C GLN A 18 -1.44 -6.16 -1.84
N ILE A 19 -1.13 -4.89 -1.55
CA ILE A 19 0.00 -4.18 -2.17
C ILE A 19 1.33 -4.92 -1.92
N ARG A 20 1.62 -5.32 -0.67
CA ARG A 20 2.85 -6.05 -0.36
C ARG A 20 2.94 -7.41 -1.06
N GLN A 21 1.83 -8.12 -1.20
CA GLN A 21 1.78 -9.39 -1.94
C GLN A 21 2.02 -9.19 -3.45
N LEU A 22 1.45 -8.13 -4.04
CA LEU A 22 1.69 -7.79 -5.43
C LEU A 22 3.17 -7.44 -5.67
N LEU A 23 3.77 -6.62 -4.81
CA LEU A 23 5.19 -6.28 -4.86
C LEU A 23 6.08 -7.51 -4.73
N ALA A 24 5.80 -8.39 -3.76
CA ALA A 24 6.55 -9.64 -3.58
C ALA A 24 6.44 -10.59 -4.79
N SER A 25 5.32 -10.57 -5.50
CA SER A 25 5.11 -11.35 -6.73
C SER A 25 5.61 -10.67 -8.01
N GLY A 26 6.29 -9.52 -7.90
CA GLY A 26 6.82 -8.77 -9.05
C GLY A 26 5.73 -8.13 -9.91
N LYS A 27 4.50 -7.99 -9.39
CA LYS A 27 3.38 -7.35 -10.10
C LYS A 27 3.40 -5.85 -9.87
N SER A 28 3.00 -5.11 -10.91
CA SER A 28 2.90 -3.65 -10.83
C SER A 28 1.78 -3.23 -9.88
N VAL A 29 2.09 -2.30 -8.97
CA VAL A 29 1.13 -1.65 -8.06
C VAL A 29 0.86 -0.19 -8.47
N ARG A 30 1.18 0.17 -9.72
CA ARG A 30 0.91 1.51 -10.26
C ARG A 30 -0.59 1.81 -10.12
N PHE A 31 -0.93 3.04 -9.72
CA PHE A 31 -2.29 3.50 -9.41
C PHE A 31 -2.91 2.97 -8.09
N LEU A 32 -2.27 2.02 -7.39
CA LEU A 32 -2.68 1.63 -6.03
C LEU A 32 -1.95 2.44 -4.96
N VAL A 33 -0.81 3.03 -5.32
CA VAL A 33 0.00 3.90 -4.47
C VAL A 33 0.38 5.16 -5.26
N PRO A 34 0.61 6.31 -4.58
CA PRO A 34 1.18 7.48 -5.24
C PRO A 34 2.55 7.17 -5.87
N ASP A 35 2.86 7.80 -7.00
CA ASP A 35 4.09 7.53 -7.75
C ASP A 35 5.37 7.76 -6.92
N ALA A 36 5.38 8.76 -6.04
CA ALA A 36 6.49 9.01 -5.13
C ALA A 36 6.75 7.85 -4.16
N VAL A 37 5.70 7.16 -3.72
CA VAL A 37 5.81 5.98 -2.84
C VAL A 37 6.33 4.79 -3.62
N LEU A 38 5.88 4.60 -4.86
CA LEU A 38 6.41 3.55 -5.74
C LEU A 38 7.92 3.74 -5.97
N ALA A 39 8.35 4.96 -6.31
CA ALA A 39 9.76 5.27 -6.49
C ALA A 39 10.59 5.02 -5.22
N TYR A 40 10.03 5.32 -4.04
CA TYR A 40 10.69 5.03 -2.76
C TYR A 40 10.85 3.52 -2.51
N ILE A 41 9.80 2.73 -2.77
CA ILE A 41 9.81 1.27 -2.63
C ILE A 41 10.86 0.64 -3.55
N GLU A 42 10.92 1.11 -4.80
CA GLU A 42 11.89 0.62 -5.79
C GLU A 42 13.33 0.99 -5.41
N ALA A 43 13.57 2.22 -4.96
CA ALA A 43 14.89 2.69 -4.57
C ALA A 43 15.47 1.95 -3.34
N HIS A 44 14.61 1.47 -2.45
CA HIS A 44 15.00 0.76 -1.22
C HIS A 44 14.76 -0.75 -1.29
N GLU A 45 14.35 -1.27 -2.46
CA GLU A 45 14.03 -2.69 -2.69
C GLU A 45 13.06 -3.29 -1.65
N LEU A 46 12.11 -2.49 -1.17
CA LEU A 46 11.18 -2.90 -0.12
C LEU A 46 10.17 -3.93 -0.64
N TYR A 47 9.79 -4.87 0.23
CA TYR A 47 8.74 -5.88 -0.01
C TYR A 47 9.03 -6.84 -1.17
N ARG A 48 10.29 -6.96 -1.62
CA ARG A 48 10.69 -8.02 -2.53
C ARG A 48 10.67 -9.37 -1.83
N ALA A 49 10.30 -10.42 -2.57
CA ALA A 49 10.43 -11.77 -2.08
C ALA A 49 11.91 -12.07 -1.78
N PRO A 50 12.23 -12.74 -0.66
CA PRO A 50 13.56 -13.28 -0.48
C PRO A 50 13.82 -14.28 -1.62
N ASN A 51 14.98 -14.15 -2.27
CA ASN A 51 15.46 -15.13 -3.25
C ASN A 51 15.65 -16.51 -2.60
#